data_AF-A0A9X2SAA1-F1
#
_entry.id   AF-A0A9X2SAA1-F1
#
_cell.length_a   1.000
_cell.length_b   1.000
_cell.length_c   1.000
_cell.angle_alpha   90.00
_cell.angle_beta   90.00
_cell.angle_gamma   90.00
#
_symmetry.space_group_name_H-M   'P 1'
#
loop_
_entity.id
_entity.type
_entity.pdbx_description
1 polymer ?
#
loop_
_entity_poly.entity_id
_entity_poly.type
_entity_poly.pdbx_seq_one_letter_code
_entity_poly.pdbx_strand_id
1 'polypeptide(L)'
;MNVRTNNVVKLVANVGWLAVENSGLQSVGPVKVDLILEIWRGPVGTGTVIYRATDSASATNQRGFAVFDNFRLTTICHVDGPFASSQNVTYNLSARLGTPGTPQALIVGPITFYGEEIQP
;
A
#
# COMPACT_ATOMS: atom_id res chain seq x y z
N MET A 1 33.79 -23.91 3.22
CA MET A 1 33.50 -22.49 3.49
C MET A 1 31.99 -22.36 3.59
N ASN A 2 31.42 -22.19 4.79
CA ASN A 2 29.97 -21.99 4.93
C ASN A 2 29.65 -20.57 4.47
N VAL A 3 29.09 -20.43 3.27
CA VAL A 3 28.45 -19.18 2.85
C VAL A 3 27.20 -19.04 3.72
N ARG A 4 27.21 -18.10 4.67
CA ARG A 4 25.97 -17.68 5.32
C ARG A 4 25.14 -17.00 4.24
N THR A 5 24.18 -17.72 3.69
CA THR A 5 23.22 -17.12 2.77
C THR A 5 22.23 -16.31 3.60
N ASN A 6 22.21 -14.99 3.39
CA ASN A 6 21.11 -14.14 3.85
C ASN A 6 19.81 -14.76 3.33
N ASN A 7 18.91 -15.12 4.22
CA ASN A 7 17.66 -15.80 3.86
C ASN A 7 16.42 -15.02 4.29
N VAL A 8 16.60 -13.74 4.64
CA VAL A 8 15.53 -12.84 5.07
C VAL A 8 15.67 -11.53 4.31
N VAL A 9 14.55 -10.99 3.86
CA VAL A 9 14.47 -9.69 3.19
C VAL A 9 13.50 -8.78 3.93
N LYS A 10 13.91 -7.53 4.13
CA LYS A 10 13.04 -6.44 4.57
C LYS A 10 12.47 -5.74 3.35
N LEU A 11 11.16 -5.64 3.27
CA LEU A 11 10.42 -4.98 2.21
C LEU A 11 9.79 -3.70 2.76
N VAL A 12 10.01 -2.59 2.08
CA VAL A 12 9.45 -1.28 2.47
C VAL A 12 8.76 -0.67 1.27
N ALA A 13 7.52 -0.21 1.47
CA ALA A 13 6.82 0.60 0.48
C ALA A 13 6.35 1.92 1.09
N ASN A 14 6.46 2.99 0.31
CA ASN A 14 5.87 4.29 0.59
C ASN A 14 4.95 4.63 -0.57
N VAL A 15 3.69 4.94 -0.28
CA VAL A 15 2.67 5.25 -1.28
C VAL A 15 1.96 6.53 -0.89
N GLY A 16 2.20 7.59 -1.67
CA GLY A 16 1.43 8.83 -1.55
C GLY A 16 0.13 8.76 -2.36
N TRP A 17 -0.98 9.09 -1.70
CA TRP A 17 -2.32 9.00 -2.28
C TRP A 17 -3.23 10.12 -1.81
N LEU A 18 -4.27 10.38 -2.61
CA LEU A 18 -5.28 11.39 -2.39
C LEU A 18 -6.66 10.73 -2.31
N ALA A 19 -7.38 10.98 -1.23
CA ALA A 19 -8.79 10.66 -1.10
C ALA A 19 -9.63 11.67 -1.89
N VAL A 20 -10.40 11.16 -2.85
CA VAL A 20 -11.26 11.93 -3.74
C VAL A 20 -12.69 11.43 -3.63
N GLU A 21 -13.66 12.33 -3.61
CA GLU A 21 -15.07 11.99 -3.75
C GLU A 21 -15.58 12.50 -5.08
N ASN A 22 -15.98 11.59 -5.97
CA ASN A 22 -16.52 11.91 -7.31
C ASN A 22 -18.01 11.59 -7.40
N SER A 23 -18.77 11.81 -6.32
CA SER A 23 -20.19 11.44 -6.27
C SER A 23 -21.10 12.37 -7.05
N GLY A 24 -20.69 13.61 -7.38
CA GLY A 24 -21.53 14.64 -7.99
C GLY A 24 -22.74 15.07 -7.12
N LEU A 25 -22.99 14.33 -6.04
CA LEU A 25 -23.99 14.54 -5.02
C LEU A 25 -23.32 15.32 -3.90
N GLN A 26 -24.05 16.28 -3.34
CA GLN A 26 -23.57 17.08 -2.21
C GLN A 26 -23.60 16.23 -0.93
N SER A 27 -22.64 15.32 -0.78
CA SER A 27 -22.42 14.64 0.51
C SER A 27 -22.27 15.68 1.61
N VAL A 28 -23.03 15.51 2.69
CA VAL A 28 -23.00 16.43 3.83
C VAL A 28 -21.95 15.90 4.80
N GLY A 29 -20.72 16.38 4.65
CA GLY A 29 -19.59 16.05 5.52
C GLY A 29 -18.44 15.28 4.83
N PRO A 30 -17.34 15.03 5.56
CA PRO A 30 -16.19 14.30 5.05
C PRO A 30 -16.56 12.86 4.67
N VAL A 31 -16.05 12.39 3.53
CA VAL A 31 -16.29 11.02 3.05
C VAL A 31 -15.05 10.17 3.27
N LYS A 32 -15.18 9.15 4.11
CA LYS A 32 -14.08 8.21 4.38
C LYS A 32 -13.73 7.43 3.11
N VAL A 33 -12.43 7.34 2.84
CA VAL A 33 -11.82 6.56 1.77
C VAL A 33 -10.77 5.65 2.38
N ASP A 34 -10.84 4.36 2.06
CA ASP A 34 -9.91 3.33 2.48
C ASP A 34 -9.07 2.89 1.28
N LEU A 35 -7.75 2.90 1.46
CA LEU A 35 -6.80 2.31 0.53
C LEU A 35 -6.23 1.05 1.16
N ILE A 36 -6.30 -0.06 0.43
CA ILE A 36 -5.70 -1.33 0.85
C ILE A 36 -4.43 -1.53 0.05
N LEU A 37 -3.31 -1.65 0.76
CA LEU A 37 -2.00 -1.98 0.21
C LEU A 37 -1.64 -3.42 0.55
N GLU A 38 -1.16 -4.16 -0.42
CA GLU A 38 -0.80 -5.57 -0.29
C GLU A 38 0.58 -5.81 -0.90
N ILE A 39 1.43 -6.53 -0.16
CA ILE A 39 2.69 -7.08 -0.68
C ILE A 39 2.44 -8.54 -1.02
N TRP A 40 2.73 -8.87 -2.27
CA TRP A 40 2.60 -10.19 -2.84
C TRP A 40 3.97 -10.82 -3.02
N ARG A 41 4.10 -12.08 -2.61
CA ARG A 41 5.15 -12.98 -3.09
C ARG A 41 4.64 -13.65 -4.37
N GLY A 42 5.29 -13.36 -5.49
CA GLY A 42 4.83 -13.75 -6.83
C GLY A 42 3.83 -12.76 -7.44
N PRO A 43 3.16 -13.13 -8.56
CA PRO A 43 2.27 -12.24 -9.30
C PRO A 43 1.06 -11.77 -8.49
N VAL A 44 0.58 -10.54 -8.76
CA VAL A 44 -0.64 -10.01 -8.13
C VAL A 44 -1.86 -10.84 -8.56
N GLY A 45 -2.70 -11.23 -7.60
CA GLY A 45 -3.95 -11.97 -7.84
C GLY A 45 -3.82 -13.50 -7.89
N THR A 46 -2.63 -14.04 -8.17
CA THR A 46 -2.38 -15.50 -8.18
C THR A 46 -1.27 -15.95 -7.23
N GLY A 47 -0.37 -15.04 -6.85
CA GLY A 47 0.65 -15.29 -5.83
C GLY A 47 0.09 -15.26 -4.41
N THR A 48 0.99 -15.23 -3.42
CA THR A 48 0.62 -15.20 -2.00
C THR A 48 0.71 -13.79 -1.44
N VAL A 49 -0.38 -13.28 -0.86
CA VAL A 49 -0.31 -12.05 -0.05
C VAL A 49 0.44 -12.35 1.24
N ILE A 50 1.60 -11.73 1.44
CA ILE A 50 2.44 -11.90 2.63
C ILE A 50 2.27 -10.76 3.63
N TYR A 51 1.78 -9.60 3.17
CA TYR A 51 1.45 -8.47 4.02
C TYR A 51 0.29 -7.68 3.44
N ARG A 52 -0.57 -7.15 4.32
CA ARG A 52 -1.70 -6.29 3.96
C ARG A 52 -1.86 -5.21 5.03
N ALA A 53 -2.08 -3.98 4.59
CA ALA A 53 -2.50 -2.88 5.44
C ALA A 53 -3.65 -2.11 4.80
N THR A 54 -4.49 -1.51 5.64
CA THR A 54 -5.53 -0.57 5.23
C THR A 54 -5.20 0.77 5.87
N ASP A 55 -5.17 1.83 5.07
CA ASP A 55 -5.07 3.20 5.53
C ASP A 55 -6.31 4.00 5.09
N SER A 56 -6.64 5.05 5.84
CA SER A 56 -7.88 5.81 5.66
C SER A 56 -7.63 7.32 5.63
N ALA A 57 -8.41 8.01 4.81
CA ALA A 57 -8.44 9.47 4.71
C ALA A 57 -9.85 9.96 4.44
N SER A 58 -10.10 11.25 4.64
CA SER A 58 -11.37 11.85 4.33
C SER A 58 -11.28 12.68 3.05
N ALA A 59 -12.05 12.30 2.03
CA ALA A 59 -12.19 13.10 0.83
C ALA A 59 -12.93 14.41 1.11
N THR A 60 -12.53 15.47 0.40
CA THR A 60 -13.21 16.78 0.43
C THR A 60 -14.44 16.74 -0.46
N ASN A 61 -15.59 17.16 0.07
CA ASN A 61 -16.77 17.47 -0.76
C ASN A 61 -16.65 18.90 -1.32
N GLN A 62 -17.24 19.16 -2.49
CA GLN A 62 -17.12 20.43 -3.23
C GLN A 62 -17.67 21.68 -2.51
N ARG A 63 -18.10 21.60 -1.24
CA ARG A 63 -18.66 22.74 -0.48
C ARG A 63 -17.62 23.56 0.30
N GLY A 64 -16.33 23.42 0.00
CA GLY A 64 -15.31 24.36 0.47
C GLY A 64 -14.93 24.24 1.95
N PHE A 65 -15.28 23.15 2.63
CA PHE A 65 -14.60 22.78 3.87
C PHE A 65 -13.29 22.10 3.49
N ALA A 66 -12.18 22.82 3.63
CA ALA A 66 -10.84 22.25 3.44
C ALA A 66 -10.66 21.11 4.45
N VAL A 67 -10.68 19.86 3.98
CA VAL A 67 -10.33 18.72 4.81
C VAL A 67 -8.82 18.53 4.68
N PHE A 68 -8.09 18.78 5.76
CA PHE A 68 -6.63 18.76 5.77
C PHE A 68 -6.01 17.34 5.68
N ASP A 69 -6.82 16.27 5.63
CA ASP A 69 -6.37 14.88 5.73
C ASP A 69 -6.54 14.06 4.44
N ASN A 70 -6.97 14.70 3.34
CA ASN A 70 -7.23 14.02 2.08
C ASN A 70 -5.95 13.55 1.37
N PHE A 71 -4.81 14.20 1.62
CA PHE A 71 -3.49 13.73 1.20
C PHE A 71 -2.87 12.84 2.28
N ARG A 72 -2.41 11.66 1.87
CA ARG A 72 -1.75 10.69 2.74
C ARG A 72 -0.46 10.18 2.13
N LEU A 73 0.48 9.85 3.01
CA LEU A 73 1.63 9.01 2.70
C LEU A 73 1.54 7.77 3.58
N THR A 74 1.25 6.62 2.97
CA THR A 74 1.19 5.35 3.69
C THR A 74 2.53 4.65 3.55
N THR A 75 3.16 4.34 4.69
CA THR A 75 4.39 3.54 4.75
C THR A 75 4.04 2.14 5.26
N ILE A 76 4.44 1.10 4.54
CA ILE A 76 4.33 -0.29 5.00
C ILE A 76 5.70 -0.95 5.00
N CYS A 77 5.95 -1.77 6.00
CA CYS A 77 7.19 -2.52 6.16
C CYS A 77 6.86 -3.96 6.57
N HIS A 78 7.49 -4.91 5.91
CA HIS A 78 7.34 -6.33 6.21
C HIS A 78 8.69 -7.03 6.07
N VAL A 79 8.91 -8.07 6.87
CA VAL A 79 10.10 -8.91 6.79
C VAL A 79 9.65 -10.29 6.33
N ASP A 80 10.20 -10.76 5.22
CA ASP A 80 9.87 -12.04 4.62
C ASP A 80 11.06 -13.02 4.68
N GLY A 81 10.77 -14.30 4.94
CA GLY A 81 11.75 -15.37 5.16
C GLY A 81 11.46 -16.20 6.43
N PRO A 82 12.35 -17.13 6.82
CA PRO A 82 13.59 -17.52 6.13
C PRO A 82 13.34 -18.35 4.86
N PHE A 83 14.16 -18.15 3.82
CA PHE A 83 14.16 -18.99 2.61
C PHE A 83 15.09 -20.20 2.74
N ALA A 84 14.61 -21.37 2.32
CA ALA A 84 15.35 -22.63 2.44
C ALA A 84 16.42 -22.84 1.35
N SER A 85 16.41 -22.03 0.28
CA SER A 85 17.37 -22.12 -0.82
C SER A 85 17.52 -20.76 -1.51
N SER A 86 18.57 -20.61 -2.33
CA SER A 86 18.87 -19.40 -3.12
C SER A 86 17.91 -19.22 -4.31
N GLN A 87 16.60 -19.20 -4.03
CA GLN A 87 15.58 -18.96 -5.04
C GLN A 87 15.41 -17.47 -5.28
N ASN A 88 15.26 -17.09 -6.55
CA ASN A 88 14.84 -15.74 -6.91
C ASN A 88 13.38 -15.56 -6.50
N VAL A 89 13.15 -14.74 -5.48
CA VAL A 89 11.80 -14.37 -5.03
C VAL A 89 11.43 -13.03 -5.66
N THR A 90 10.28 -12.99 -6.34
CA THR A 90 9.72 -11.75 -6.88
C THR A 90 8.66 -11.21 -5.93
N TYR A 91 8.70 -9.91 -5.68
CA TYR A 91 7.71 -9.21 -4.89
C TYR A 91 6.95 -8.19 -5.72
N ASN A 92 5.64 -8.08 -5.49
CA ASN A 92 4.80 -7.07 -6.11
C ASN A 92 4.03 -6.29 -5.04
N LEU A 93 3.91 -4.98 -5.22
CA LEU A 93 3.02 -4.13 -4.43
C LEU A 93 1.76 -3.89 -5.23
N SER A 94 0.59 -4.09 -4.62
CA SER A 94 -0.68 -3.68 -5.20
C SER A 94 -1.42 -2.72 -4.28
N ALA A 95 -2.18 -1.81 -4.89
CA ALA A 95 -3.11 -0.94 -4.21
C ALA A 95 -4.51 -1.20 -4.75
N ARG A 96 -5.51 -1.28 -3.87
CA ARG A 96 -6.92 -1.36 -4.26
C ARG A 96 -7.79 -0.57 -3.32
N LEU A 97 -8.90 -0.08 -3.86
CA LEU A 97 -9.89 0.64 -3.08
C LEU A 97 -10.55 -0.32 -2.07
N GLY A 98 -10.61 0.10 -0.81
CA GLY A 98 -11.27 -0.60 0.29
C GLY A 98 -12.68 -0.11 0.56
N THR A 99 -13.00 1.12 0.17
CA THR A 99 -14.33 1.70 0.34
C THR A 99 -15.21 1.44 -0.88
N PRO A 100 -16.42 0.89 -0.73
CA PRO A 100 -17.35 0.72 -1.85
C PRO A 100 -17.96 2.07 -2.28
N GLY A 101 -18.43 2.15 -3.53
CA GLY A 101 -19.22 3.28 -4.03
C GLY A 101 -18.42 4.30 -4.84
N THR A 102 -18.78 5.57 -4.69
CA THR A 102 -18.22 6.73 -5.40
C THR A 102 -16.88 7.30 -4.89
N PRO A 103 -16.42 7.03 -3.65
CA PRO A 103 -15.11 7.52 -3.23
C PRO A 103 -13.98 6.83 -3.99
N GLN A 104 -12.89 7.54 -4.20
CA GLN A 104 -11.74 7.10 -4.98
C GLN A 104 -10.45 7.40 -4.23
N ALA A 105 -9.44 6.55 -4.42
CA ALA A 105 -8.08 6.79 -3.96
C ALA A 105 -7.19 6.96 -5.19
N LEU A 106 -6.72 8.18 -5.42
CA LEU A 106 -5.80 8.47 -6.51
C LEU A 106 -4.36 8.33 -6.00
N ILE A 107 -3.54 7.53 -6.67
CA ILE A 107 -2.11 7.47 -6.36
C ILE A 107 -1.43 8.67 -7.00
N VAL A 108 -0.96 9.60 -6.16
CA VAL A 108 -0.35 10.87 -6.60
C VAL A 108 1.17 10.89 -6.41
N GLY A 109 1.73 9.87 -5.77
CA GLY A 109 3.17 9.68 -5.59
C GLY A 109 3.70 10.19 -4.25
N PRO A 110 4.95 9.87 -3.86
CA PRO A 110 5.83 8.88 -4.48
C PRO A 110 5.30 7.45 -4.31
N ILE A 111 5.69 6.57 -5.22
CA ILE A 111 5.63 5.12 -4.99
C ILE A 111 7.08 4.64 -4.95
N THR A 112 7.56 4.31 -3.76
CA THR A 112 8.82 3.58 -3.62
C THR A 112 8.49 2.20 -3.11
N PHE A 113 9.07 1.17 -3.72
CA PHE A 113 9.01 -0.19 -3.21
C PHE A 113 10.37 -0.85 -3.38
N TYR A 114 10.99 -1.22 -2.28
CA TYR A 114 12.35 -1.76 -2.29
C TYR A 114 12.51 -2.87 -1.25
N GLY A 115 13.53 -3.70 -1.47
CA GLY A 115 13.93 -4.79 -0.60
C GLY A 115 15.38 -4.67 -0.17
N GLU A 116 15.67 -5.01 1.08
CA GLU A 116 17.01 -5.07 1.65
C GLU A 116 17.25 -6.45 2.24
N GLU A 117 18.36 -7.11 1.91
CA GLU A 117 18.77 -8.33 2.60
C GLU A 117 19.16 -8.01 4.05
N ILE A 118 18.65 -8.80 5.00
CA ILE A 118 19.02 -8.66 6.41
C ILE A 118 20.23 -9.56 6.69
N GLN A 119 21.32 -8.95 7.18
CA GLN A 119 22.51 -9.69 7.60
C GLN A 119 22.23 -10.47 8.90
N PRO A 120 22.78 -11.70 9.05
CA PRO A 120 22.62 -12.54 10.22
C PRO A 120 23.37 -12.04 11.46
#